data_AF-A0A7S1A722-F1
#
_entry.id   AF-A0A7S1A722-F1
#
_cell.length_a   1.000
_cell.length_b   1.000
_cell.length_c   1.000
_cell.angle_alpha   90.00
_cell.angle_beta   90.00
_cell.angle_gamma   90.00
#
_symmetry.space_group_name_H-M   'P 1'
#
loop_
_entity.id
_entity.type
_entity.pdbx_description
1 polymer ?
#
loop_
_entity_poly.entity_id
_entity_poly.type
_entity_poly.pdbx_seq_one_letter_code
_entity_poly.pdbx_strand_id
1 'polypeptide(L)'
;AGELDTRCEVQPELLVPTCHSMIRYVSLVSLAAGVAGELDTSITVDLNRAISKSINGVYTNGKGVMMRTTTGDLHSDLAVVPATMIHNDIKTPSSMYPGNFGSVWCPNNGDTGYSSADGCAIDPISGYDNPWNFAQMGIAVLSALPEFFTEYDSIQDDSWGYGVFYATDSNSVDKRCWYSAYWDGWDCPGGWITSDGTWTVDTTKKGSGYYPPGNPYVNATHGGGTGCHFASYSPFGIDQTNAAGKLGSILKDKSCQCNYDYSNDWDLWVTAWISGATAPTGFEWEGWFTGGKAPSFAVDLVACWMNNPRDMIQLQNAIHFRRFEWSNQLIPQSVWDPSDAASERLYWGWNEVPVSRVLMNDPSNWDAVIIKLPAGVCSQDVSQSDVIGCLTPGSQLVLERDLATTVSQGMLIPGRAALATRPGSYTVVMTEDMHDDSSWSRAFSCAIWVSPTQKFEMVYEAISLLDTYGACYISVPAVTIV
;
A
#
# COMPACT_ATOMS: atom_id res chain seq x y z
N ALA A 1 45.14 40.99 1.90
CA ALA A 1 45.69 42.21 1.26
C ALA A 1 45.56 42.02 -0.25
N GLY A 2 44.58 42.69 -0.85
CA GLY A 2 44.31 42.71 -2.28
C GLY A 2 43.41 43.91 -2.55
N GLU A 3 43.95 44.92 -3.23
CA GLU A 3 43.27 46.16 -3.60
C GLU A 3 42.21 45.90 -4.67
N LEU A 4 40.99 46.38 -4.45
CA LEU A 4 39.91 46.42 -5.43
C LEU A 4 39.88 47.83 -6.03
N ASP A 5 40.24 47.95 -7.31
CA ASP A 5 40.10 49.16 -8.14
C ASP A 5 38.63 49.32 -8.55
N THR A 6 37.97 50.37 -8.06
CA THR A 6 36.63 50.78 -8.50
C THR A 6 36.75 52.04 -9.37
N ARG A 7 36.66 51.88 -10.68
CA ARG A 7 36.42 53.00 -11.61
C ARG A 7 34.93 53.12 -11.88
N CYS A 8 34.35 54.27 -11.51
CA CYS A 8 33.03 54.69 -11.97
C CYS A 8 33.22 55.64 -13.16
N GLU A 9 32.69 55.25 -14.32
CA GLU A 9 32.62 56.11 -15.50
C GLU A 9 31.26 56.84 -15.49
N VAL A 10 31.29 58.17 -15.61
CA VAL A 10 30.10 59.03 -15.57
C VAL A 10 29.64 59.32 -17.00
N GLN A 11 28.42 58.91 -17.34
CA GLN A 11 27.68 59.43 -18.50
C GLN A 11 26.57 60.36 -17.99
N PRO A 12 26.40 61.56 -18.56
CA PRO A 12 25.33 62.47 -18.17
C PRO A 12 24.03 62.12 -18.92
N GLU A 13 22.90 62.45 -18.30
CA GLU A 13 21.52 62.37 -18.83
C GLU A 13 20.77 61.03 -18.64
N LEU A 14 20.17 60.84 -17.45
CA LEU A 14 18.73 60.67 -17.25
C LEU A 14 18.44 60.38 -15.77
N LEU A 15 17.59 61.23 -15.16
CA LEU A 15 17.14 61.17 -13.77
C LEU A 15 16.04 60.11 -13.59
N VAL A 16 16.39 58.91 -13.09
CA VAL A 16 15.51 58.08 -12.24
C VAL A 16 16.37 57.25 -11.28
N PRO A 17 16.28 57.41 -9.95
CA PRO A 17 17.00 56.55 -9.02
C PRO A 17 16.21 55.26 -8.75
N THR A 18 16.60 54.15 -9.36
CA THR A 18 16.19 52.81 -8.93
C THR A 18 17.28 52.22 -8.04
N CYS A 19 17.09 52.30 -6.72
CA CYS A 19 17.94 51.57 -5.76
C CYS A 19 17.65 50.07 -5.85
N HIS A 20 18.45 49.33 -6.61
CA HIS A 20 18.55 47.88 -6.45
C HIS A 20 19.48 47.59 -5.27
N SER A 21 18.88 47.22 -4.14
CA SER A 21 19.58 46.58 -3.02
C SER A 21 20.11 45.22 -3.49
N MET A 22 21.35 45.17 -3.97
CA MET A 22 22.10 43.92 -4.11
C MET A 22 22.53 43.46 -2.72
N ILE A 23 21.72 42.61 -2.09
CA ILE A 23 22.15 41.79 -0.96
C ILE A 23 23.13 40.75 -1.54
N ARG A 24 24.44 41.01 -1.39
CA ARG A 24 25.47 39.99 -1.67
C ARG A 24 25.48 39.01 -0.51
N TYR A 25 24.90 37.83 -0.73
CA TYR A 25 25.11 36.67 0.13
C TYR A 25 26.60 36.31 0.12
N VAL A 26 27.23 36.42 1.28
CA VAL A 26 28.54 35.86 1.55
C VAL A 26 28.35 34.35 1.68
N SER A 27 28.74 33.58 0.67
CA SER A 27 28.81 32.11 0.77
C SER A 27 29.88 31.72 1.78
N LEU A 28 29.42 31.42 3.00
CA LEU A 28 30.18 30.65 3.99
C LEU A 28 30.03 29.17 3.66
N VAL A 29 31.18 28.54 3.44
CA VAL A 29 31.38 27.10 3.27
C VAL A 29 30.59 26.32 4.32
N SER A 30 29.54 25.61 3.88
CA SER A 30 28.83 24.64 4.71
C SER A 30 29.22 23.23 4.28
N LEU A 31 29.56 22.40 5.26
CA LEU A 31 29.73 20.96 5.10
C LEU A 31 28.50 20.37 4.40
N ALA A 32 28.73 19.34 3.60
CA ALA A 32 27.71 18.64 2.81
C ALA A 32 26.49 18.20 3.65
N ALA A 33 25.50 19.08 3.73
CA ALA A 33 24.11 18.69 3.92
C ALA A 33 23.64 18.15 2.57
N GLY A 34 23.23 16.88 2.55
CA GLY A 34 22.43 16.37 1.44
C GLY A 34 21.29 17.36 1.20
N VAL A 35 21.07 17.73 -0.05
CA VAL A 35 20.00 18.65 -0.44
C VAL A 35 18.70 18.00 0.03
N ALA A 36 18.17 18.45 1.16
CA ALA A 36 16.81 18.11 1.57
C ALA A 36 15.91 18.44 0.38
N GLY A 37 15.01 17.53 0.03
CA GLY A 37 13.98 17.83 -0.96
C GLY A 37 13.25 19.10 -0.55
N GLU A 38 12.72 19.84 -1.51
CA GLU A 38 12.18 21.19 -1.32
C GLU A 38 11.04 21.23 -0.25
N LEU A 39 10.50 20.07 0.15
CA LEU A 39 9.39 19.88 1.07
C LEU A 39 9.62 18.72 2.09
N ASP A 40 10.84 18.56 2.61
CA ASP A 40 11.17 17.52 3.61
C ASP A 40 10.99 17.98 5.07
N THR A 41 10.61 17.02 5.92
CA THR A 41 10.54 17.12 7.38
C THR A 41 11.27 15.93 8.00
N SER A 42 11.52 15.96 9.31
CA SER A 42 12.09 14.82 10.03
C SER A 42 11.30 13.52 9.83
N ILE A 43 9.96 13.58 9.86
CA ILE A 43 9.10 12.41 9.65
C ILE A 43 9.17 11.91 8.21
N THR A 44 9.10 12.77 7.19
CA THR A 44 9.22 12.31 5.78
C THR A 44 10.60 11.72 5.52
N VAL A 45 11.66 12.30 6.09
CA VAL A 45 13.03 11.77 6.00
C VAL A 45 13.14 10.39 6.65
N ASP A 46 12.56 10.20 7.83
CA ASP A 46 12.61 8.91 8.54
C ASP A 46 11.77 7.84 7.82
N LEU A 47 10.59 8.18 7.31
CA LEU A 47 9.77 7.29 6.48
C LEU A 47 10.51 6.89 5.19
N ASN A 48 11.08 7.86 4.47
CA ASN A 48 11.85 7.60 3.24
C ASN A 48 13.11 6.75 3.50
N ARG A 49 13.79 6.97 4.62
CA ARG A 49 14.91 6.12 5.05
C ARG A 49 14.43 4.70 5.35
N ALA A 50 13.28 4.55 6.00
CA ALA A 50 12.75 3.24 6.36
C ALA A 50 12.35 2.43 5.12
N ILE A 51 11.87 3.06 4.05
CA ILE A 51 11.49 2.36 2.80
C ILE A 51 12.60 2.30 1.75
N SER A 52 13.83 2.71 2.10
CA SER A 52 14.92 2.86 1.13
C SER A 52 15.21 1.56 0.36
N LYS A 53 15.49 1.66 -0.94
CA LYS A 53 15.87 0.53 -1.78
C LYS A 53 17.08 -0.21 -1.19
N SER A 54 17.09 -1.53 -1.33
CA SER A 54 18.22 -2.35 -0.91
C SER A 54 19.46 -2.16 -1.76
N ILE A 55 20.63 -2.38 -1.14
CA ILE A 55 21.93 -2.26 -1.79
C ILE A 55 22.46 -3.63 -2.21
N ASN A 56 22.23 -4.69 -1.41
CA ASN A 56 22.80 -6.02 -1.62
C ASN A 56 21.73 -7.12 -1.49
N GLY A 57 20.95 -7.35 -2.55
CA GLY A 57 19.82 -8.29 -2.53
C GLY A 57 18.52 -7.61 -2.10
N VAL A 58 17.48 -8.39 -1.85
CA VAL A 58 16.14 -7.88 -1.51
C VAL A 58 16.01 -7.66 0.00
N TYR A 59 15.41 -6.56 0.43
CA TYR A 59 15.13 -6.25 1.84
C TYR A 59 16.37 -6.30 2.77
N THR A 60 17.48 -5.66 2.36
CA THR A 60 18.76 -5.58 3.09
C THR A 60 19.16 -4.18 3.53
N ASN A 61 18.37 -3.18 3.15
CA ASN A 61 18.37 -1.83 3.71
C ASN A 61 16.96 -1.55 4.23
N GLY A 62 16.67 -0.43 4.89
CA GLY A 62 15.30 0.00 5.25
C GLY A 62 14.30 -1.07 5.73
N LYS A 63 13.83 -1.05 6.98
CA LYS A 63 12.89 -2.08 7.48
C LYS A 63 11.44 -1.94 6.99
N GLY A 64 11.16 -0.98 6.13
CA GLY A 64 9.83 -0.68 5.60
C GLY A 64 8.96 0.14 6.56
N VAL A 65 7.77 0.46 6.10
CA VAL A 65 6.70 1.13 6.85
C VAL A 65 5.43 0.31 6.71
N MET A 66 4.68 0.11 7.79
CA MET A 66 3.35 -0.49 7.69
C MET A 66 2.31 0.60 7.44
N MET A 67 1.47 0.39 6.45
CA MET A 67 0.36 1.25 6.11
C MET A 67 -0.97 0.54 6.24
N ARG A 68 -2.00 1.25 6.66
CA ARG A 68 -3.36 0.73 6.62
C ARG A 68 -4.33 1.81 6.17
N THR A 69 -5.25 1.43 5.28
CA THR A 69 -6.36 2.31 4.90
C THR A 69 -7.26 2.61 6.12
N THR A 70 -7.70 3.85 6.22
CA THR A 70 -8.63 4.29 7.27
C THR A 70 -10.08 3.87 7.00
N THR A 71 -10.35 3.41 5.78
CA THR A 71 -11.70 3.07 5.29
C THR A 71 -11.83 1.56 5.16
N GLY A 72 -12.85 0.95 5.77
CA GLY A 72 -13.15 -0.47 5.58
C GLY A 72 -14.05 -1.05 6.67
N ASP A 73 -15.02 -1.85 6.25
CA ASP A 73 -16.00 -2.50 7.12
C ASP A 73 -15.52 -3.88 7.57
N LEU A 74 -14.49 -3.92 8.42
CA LEU A 74 -14.06 -5.15 9.06
C LEU A 74 -14.73 -5.33 10.43
N HIS A 75 -15.20 -6.55 10.70
CA HIS A 75 -15.80 -6.94 11.98
C HIS A 75 -15.01 -6.42 13.18
N SER A 76 -15.69 -5.75 14.12
CA SER A 76 -15.04 -5.06 15.24
C SER A 76 -14.20 -5.96 16.14
N ASP A 77 -14.53 -7.26 16.20
CA ASP A 77 -13.98 -8.27 17.10
C ASP A 77 -12.86 -9.14 16.50
N LEU A 78 -12.36 -8.81 15.31
CA LEU A 78 -11.19 -9.49 14.72
C LEU A 78 -9.92 -9.22 15.55
N ALA A 79 -9.05 -10.23 15.68
CA ALA A 79 -7.77 -10.09 16.37
C ALA A 79 -6.72 -9.38 15.50
N VAL A 80 -6.82 -9.56 14.18
CA VAL A 80 -5.95 -8.92 13.19
C VAL A 80 -6.73 -8.01 12.23
N VAL A 81 -6.00 -7.13 11.56
CA VAL A 81 -6.46 -6.30 10.44
C VAL A 81 -5.43 -6.37 9.31
N PRO A 82 -5.85 -6.24 8.04
CA PRO A 82 -4.91 -6.18 6.94
C PRO A 82 -4.19 -4.84 6.94
N ALA A 83 -2.90 -4.88 6.65
CA ALA A 83 -2.04 -3.75 6.41
C ALA A 83 -1.13 -4.05 5.21
N THR A 84 -0.57 -3.02 4.60
CA THR A 84 0.42 -3.14 3.52
C THR A 84 1.80 -2.80 4.07
N MET A 85 2.80 -3.62 3.77
CA MET A 85 4.20 -3.26 3.94
C MET A 85 4.67 -2.43 2.76
N ILE A 86 5.23 -1.26 3.03
CA ILE A 86 5.82 -0.35 2.04
C ILE A 86 7.33 -0.47 2.08
N HIS A 87 7.94 -0.71 0.92
CA HIS A 87 9.38 -0.78 0.74
C HIS A 87 9.75 -0.57 -0.74
N ASN A 88 10.87 0.10 -1.04
CA ASN A 88 11.29 0.38 -2.43
C ASN A 88 11.94 -0.81 -3.18
N ASP A 89 11.94 -1.99 -2.57
CA ASP A 89 12.18 -3.23 -3.31
C ASP A 89 10.90 -3.83 -3.89
N ILE A 90 9.72 -3.42 -3.41
CA ILE A 90 8.44 -3.77 -4.03
C ILE A 90 8.30 -2.95 -5.30
N LYS A 91 8.08 -3.60 -6.43
CA LYS A 91 8.09 -3.00 -7.77
C LYS A 91 6.71 -2.80 -8.37
N THR A 92 5.66 -3.08 -7.61
CA THR A 92 4.26 -2.97 -8.03
C THR A 92 3.73 -1.56 -7.78
N PRO A 93 2.77 -1.05 -8.57
CA PRO A 93 2.03 0.16 -8.23
C PRO A 93 0.90 -0.15 -7.24
N SER A 94 0.22 0.91 -6.78
CA SER A 94 -1.04 0.85 -6.03
C SER A 94 -0.95 0.06 -4.74
N SER A 95 -0.08 0.55 -3.84
CA SER A 95 0.16 -0.07 -2.52
C SER A 95 -1.01 0.00 -1.51
N MET A 96 -2.21 0.41 -1.92
CA MET A 96 -3.36 0.48 -1.02
C MET A 96 -4.68 0.29 -1.78
N TYR A 97 -5.63 -0.38 -1.12
CA TYR A 97 -6.99 -0.55 -1.61
C TYR A 97 -7.63 0.83 -1.93
N PRO A 98 -8.22 1.03 -3.12
CA PRO A 98 -8.98 2.24 -3.48
C PRO A 98 -10.07 2.56 -2.46
N GLY A 99 -10.14 3.81 -1.99
CA GLY A 99 -10.97 4.22 -0.84
C GLY A 99 -12.49 4.18 -1.05
N ASN A 100 -13.21 4.92 -0.21
CA ASN A 100 -14.67 4.93 -0.16
C ASN A 100 -15.29 5.30 -1.51
N PHE A 101 -16.32 4.53 -1.90
CA PHE A 101 -17.03 4.57 -3.18
C PHE A 101 -16.24 4.00 -4.37
N GLY A 102 -16.58 2.76 -4.69
CA GLY A 102 -16.06 2.03 -5.84
C GLY A 102 -15.69 0.62 -5.44
N SER A 103 -15.52 -0.23 -6.45
CA SER A 103 -14.92 -1.55 -6.28
C SER A 103 -13.55 -1.54 -6.92
N VAL A 104 -12.60 -2.30 -6.37
CA VAL A 104 -11.35 -2.62 -7.06
C VAL A 104 -11.57 -3.23 -8.45
N TRP A 105 -12.77 -3.79 -8.67
CA TRP A 105 -13.24 -4.33 -9.94
C TRP A 105 -13.48 -3.25 -11.00
N CYS A 106 -13.43 -1.98 -10.63
CA CYS A 106 -13.75 -0.87 -11.51
C CYS A 106 -12.51 -0.15 -12.04
N PRO A 107 -12.51 0.35 -13.29
CA PRO A 107 -13.61 0.27 -14.26
C PRO A 107 -13.78 -1.15 -14.82
N ASN A 108 -14.98 -1.55 -15.22
CA ASN A 108 -15.22 -2.78 -15.99
C ASN A 108 -16.47 -2.64 -16.87
N ASN A 109 -16.64 -3.57 -17.81
CA ASN A 109 -17.76 -3.60 -18.76
C ASN A 109 -18.81 -4.70 -18.43
N GLY A 110 -18.76 -5.27 -17.23
CA GLY A 110 -19.64 -6.36 -16.79
C GLY A 110 -19.17 -7.77 -17.17
N ASP A 111 -17.98 -7.94 -17.76
CA ASP A 111 -17.41 -9.24 -18.11
C ASP A 111 -16.03 -9.44 -17.44
N THR A 112 -15.87 -10.55 -16.71
CA THR A 112 -14.58 -10.94 -16.11
C THR A 112 -13.77 -11.88 -16.99
N GLY A 113 -14.34 -12.33 -18.11
CA GLY A 113 -13.84 -13.43 -18.94
C GLY A 113 -14.23 -14.82 -18.42
N TYR A 114 -14.79 -14.92 -17.21
CA TYR A 114 -15.20 -16.18 -16.57
C TYR A 114 -16.65 -16.14 -16.07
N SER A 115 -17.15 -14.95 -15.75
CA SER A 115 -18.48 -14.69 -15.22
C SER A 115 -18.86 -13.22 -15.45
N SER A 116 -20.13 -12.88 -15.24
CA SER A 116 -20.58 -11.48 -15.23
C SER A 116 -20.09 -10.75 -13.98
N ALA A 117 -19.65 -9.51 -14.14
CA ALA A 117 -19.36 -8.60 -13.04
C ALA A 117 -20.48 -7.57 -12.86
N ASP A 118 -20.63 -7.07 -11.62
CA ASP A 118 -21.46 -5.91 -11.36
C ASP A 118 -20.88 -4.67 -12.04
N GLY A 119 -21.78 -3.81 -12.53
CA GLY A 119 -21.40 -2.54 -13.14
C GLY A 119 -20.78 -1.57 -12.12
N CYS A 120 -20.01 -0.61 -12.62
CA CYS A 120 -19.31 0.34 -11.77
C CYS A 120 -20.23 1.47 -11.29
N ALA A 121 -20.30 1.63 -9.97
CA ALA A 121 -21.03 2.73 -9.36
C ALA A 121 -20.30 4.06 -9.63
N ILE A 122 -21.05 5.05 -10.10
CA ILE A 122 -20.55 6.42 -10.26
C ILE A 122 -20.51 7.08 -8.88
N ASP A 123 -19.35 7.56 -8.47
CA ASP A 123 -19.22 8.37 -7.26
C ASP A 123 -19.98 9.71 -7.46
N PRO A 124 -20.94 10.04 -6.57
CA PRO A 124 -21.84 11.16 -6.79
C PRO A 124 -21.17 12.54 -6.66
N ILE A 125 -19.96 12.62 -6.11
CA ILE A 125 -19.22 13.87 -5.94
C ILE A 125 -18.36 14.14 -7.17
N SER A 126 -17.62 13.13 -7.60
CA SER A 126 -16.66 13.26 -8.68
C SER A 126 -17.25 13.00 -10.07
N GLY A 127 -18.35 12.24 -10.14
CA GLY A 127 -18.95 11.80 -11.40
C GLY A 127 -18.15 10.70 -12.12
N TYR A 128 -17.14 10.11 -11.46
CA TYR A 128 -16.34 9.02 -12.01
C TYR A 128 -16.71 7.68 -11.38
N ASP A 129 -16.52 6.60 -12.14
CA ASP A 129 -16.73 5.22 -11.74
C ASP A 129 -15.42 4.44 -11.54
N ASN A 130 -14.28 5.14 -11.64
CA ASN A 130 -12.94 4.58 -11.54
C ASN A 130 -12.28 5.02 -10.21
N PRO A 131 -12.34 4.19 -9.16
CA PRO A 131 -11.84 4.56 -7.83
C PRO A 131 -10.31 4.65 -7.76
N TRP A 132 -9.59 4.14 -8.76
CA TRP A 132 -8.13 4.24 -8.83
C TRP A 132 -7.64 5.65 -9.13
N ASN A 133 -8.53 6.55 -9.54
CA ASN A 133 -8.21 7.96 -9.77
C ASN A 133 -8.33 8.82 -8.50
N PHE A 134 -8.76 8.24 -7.37
CA PHE A 134 -8.92 8.96 -6.12
C PHE A 134 -7.70 8.78 -5.23
N ALA A 135 -7.31 9.84 -4.51
CA ALA A 135 -6.36 9.69 -3.43
C ALA A 135 -6.96 8.81 -2.32
N GLN A 136 -6.12 8.04 -1.63
CA GLN A 136 -6.55 7.17 -0.55
C GLN A 136 -5.98 7.63 0.79
N MET A 137 -6.81 7.57 1.84
CA MET A 137 -6.45 7.96 3.21
C MET A 137 -5.98 6.76 4.02
N GLY A 138 -4.81 6.85 4.63
CA GLY A 138 -4.23 5.80 5.47
C GLY A 138 -3.55 6.32 6.73
N ILE A 139 -3.00 5.39 7.50
CA ILE A 139 -2.10 5.64 8.63
C ILE A 139 -0.73 5.00 8.36
N ALA A 140 0.33 5.68 8.78
CA ALA A 140 1.72 5.20 8.74
C ALA A 140 2.15 4.70 10.11
N VAL A 141 2.77 3.53 10.16
CA VAL A 141 3.43 2.99 11.36
C VAL A 141 4.87 2.61 11.00
N LEU A 142 5.80 3.28 11.66
CA LEU A 142 7.24 3.12 11.59
C LEU A 142 7.83 2.91 13.00
N SER A 143 7.57 3.85 13.92
CA SER A 143 8.22 3.84 15.24
C SER A 143 7.76 2.67 16.12
N ALA A 144 6.50 2.24 15.97
CA ALA A 144 5.93 1.12 16.72
C ALA A 144 6.13 -0.25 16.06
N LEU A 145 6.79 -0.35 14.89
CA LEU A 145 7.00 -1.64 14.20
C LEU A 145 7.60 -2.77 15.07
N PRO A 146 8.52 -2.51 16.02
CA PRO A 146 9.00 -3.55 16.94
C PRO A 146 7.91 -4.23 17.77
N GLU A 147 6.76 -3.58 17.98
CA GLU A 147 5.62 -4.16 18.72
C GLU A 147 4.77 -5.10 17.84
N PHE A 148 4.80 -4.91 16.52
CA PHE A 148 4.04 -5.72 15.57
C PHE A 148 4.72 -7.03 15.22
N PHE A 149 6.05 -7.09 15.30
CA PHE A 149 6.84 -8.22 14.82
C PHE A 149 7.77 -8.77 15.90
N THR A 150 7.65 -10.07 16.16
CA THR A 150 8.60 -10.78 17.02
C THR A 150 9.99 -10.77 16.38
N GLU A 151 11.02 -10.50 17.18
CA GLU A 151 12.41 -10.42 16.73
C GLU A 151 12.61 -9.41 15.57
N TYR A 152 11.94 -8.24 15.65
CA TYR A 152 12.01 -7.19 14.65
C TYR A 152 13.43 -6.69 14.32
N ASP A 153 14.35 -6.76 15.29
CA ASP A 153 15.73 -6.34 15.06
C ASP A 153 16.40 -7.15 13.93
N SER A 154 16.09 -8.44 13.85
CA SER A 154 16.55 -9.40 12.83
C SER A 154 15.55 -9.62 11.68
N ILE A 155 14.51 -8.78 11.51
CA ILE A 155 13.47 -8.98 10.48
C ILE A 155 14.02 -9.09 9.04
N GLN A 156 15.22 -8.57 8.80
CA GLN A 156 15.87 -8.57 7.49
C GLN A 156 16.73 -9.82 7.25
N ASP A 157 16.91 -10.69 8.25
CA ASP A 157 17.71 -11.90 8.12
C ASP A 157 16.99 -12.90 7.20
N ASP A 158 17.76 -13.62 6.37
CA ASP A 158 17.22 -14.64 5.45
C ASP A 158 16.46 -15.76 6.19
N SER A 159 16.84 -16.04 7.44
CA SER A 159 16.20 -17.06 8.30
C SER A 159 15.03 -16.53 9.13
N TRP A 160 14.74 -15.22 9.11
CA TRP A 160 13.65 -14.68 9.90
C TRP A 160 12.31 -15.26 9.39
N GLY A 161 11.44 -15.69 10.30
CA GLY A 161 10.28 -16.49 9.91
C GLY A 161 9.09 -16.35 10.85
N TYR A 162 8.94 -15.20 11.51
CA TYR A 162 7.96 -15.02 12.60
C TYR A 162 6.62 -14.41 12.15
N GLY A 163 6.58 -13.79 10.97
CA GLY A 163 5.39 -13.10 10.48
C GLY A 163 4.52 -13.92 9.55
N VAL A 164 3.52 -13.25 8.98
CA VAL A 164 2.59 -13.74 7.98
C VAL A 164 2.47 -12.66 6.93
N PHE A 165 2.75 -12.99 5.67
CA PHE A 165 2.78 -12.04 4.57
C PHE A 165 2.16 -12.69 3.34
N TYR A 166 1.42 -11.91 2.57
CA TYR A 166 0.89 -12.28 1.27
C TYR A 166 1.45 -11.34 0.22
N ALA A 167 1.85 -11.88 -0.94
CA ALA A 167 2.41 -11.10 -2.04
C ALA A 167 1.39 -10.18 -2.73
N THR A 168 0.11 -10.44 -2.55
CA THR A 168 -1.02 -9.72 -3.15
C THR A 168 -2.13 -9.53 -2.13
N ASP A 169 -3.21 -8.86 -2.52
CA ASP A 169 -4.49 -9.00 -1.83
C ASP A 169 -4.84 -10.49 -1.71
N SER A 170 -5.40 -10.85 -0.57
CA SER A 170 -5.51 -12.25 -0.18
C SER A 170 -6.73 -12.52 0.69
N ASN A 171 -7.51 -11.47 1.03
CA ASN A 171 -8.55 -11.52 2.06
C ASN A 171 -8.06 -12.21 3.33
N SER A 172 -6.83 -11.89 3.76
CA SER A 172 -6.11 -12.61 4.81
C SER A 172 -6.94 -12.72 6.10
N VAL A 173 -7.73 -11.69 6.39
CA VAL A 173 -8.46 -11.55 7.65
C VAL A 173 -9.91 -12.05 7.60
N ASP A 174 -10.59 -11.94 6.47
CA ASP A 174 -12.05 -12.09 6.39
C ASP A 174 -12.54 -13.29 5.56
N LYS A 175 -11.71 -13.84 4.66
CA LYS A 175 -12.08 -15.01 3.83
C LYS A 175 -11.03 -16.11 3.85
N ARG A 176 -10.43 -16.37 5.01
CA ARG A 176 -9.50 -17.49 5.18
C ARG A 176 -9.88 -18.42 6.31
N CYS A 177 -9.63 -19.70 6.08
CA CYS A 177 -9.77 -20.72 7.10
C CYS A 177 -8.44 -21.07 7.75
N TRP A 178 -8.40 -21.03 9.08
CA TRP A 178 -7.23 -21.46 9.85
C TRP A 178 -7.21 -22.98 10.01
N TYR A 179 -6.10 -23.61 9.64
CA TYR A 179 -5.95 -25.07 9.79
C TYR A 179 -5.51 -25.44 11.22
N SER A 180 -6.26 -26.36 11.84
CA SER A 180 -5.90 -26.95 13.12
C SER A 180 -5.35 -28.36 12.95
N ALA A 181 -4.05 -28.53 13.21
CA ALA A 181 -3.43 -29.85 13.22
C ALA A 181 -3.99 -30.78 14.31
N TYR A 182 -4.44 -30.21 15.43
CA TYR A 182 -4.99 -30.99 16.55
C TYR A 182 -6.35 -31.62 16.21
N TRP A 183 -7.21 -30.88 15.49
CA TRP A 183 -8.55 -31.35 15.10
C TRP A 183 -8.62 -31.90 13.67
N ASP A 184 -7.51 -31.84 12.92
CA ASP A 184 -7.39 -32.23 11.51
C ASP A 184 -8.52 -31.64 10.64
N GLY A 185 -8.63 -30.31 10.66
CA GLY A 185 -9.61 -29.57 9.87
C GLY A 185 -9.41 -28.06 9.95
N TRP A 186 -10.33 -27.31 9.36
CA TRP A 186 -10.23 -25.87 9.18
C TRP A 186 -11.36 -25.12 9.88
N ASP A 187 -10.97 -24.12 10.66
CA ASP A 187 -11.84 -23.11 11.23
C ASP A 187 -12.05 -22.02 10.18
N CYS A 188 -13.26 -21.94 9.64
CA CYS A 188 -13.65 -21.00 8.58
C CYS A 188 -14.70 -20.01 9.09
N PRO A 189 -14.87 -18.86 8.41
CA PRO A 189 -15.99 -17.96 8.69
C PRO A 189 -17.35 -18.67 8.66
N GLY A 190 -17.97 -18.86 9.83
CA GLY A 190 -19.30 -19.45 9.96
C GLY A 190 -19.36 -20.99 9.97
N GLY A 191 -18.23 -21.69 9.96
CA GLY A 191 -18.25 -23.15 10.05
C GLY A 191 -16.90 -23.85 10.02
N TRP A 192 -16.97 -25.17 9.93
CA TRP A 192 -15.83 -26.08 10.02
C TRP A 192 -15.74 -26.93 8.76
N ILE A 193 -14.52 -27.13 8.26
CA ILE A 193 -14.23 -28.10 7.20
C ILE A 193 -13.38 -29.22 7.79
N THR A 194 -13.84 -30.46 7.71
CA THR A 194 -13.02 -31.63 8.09
C THR A 194 -11.96 -31.93 7.04
N SER A 195 -10.92 -32.70 7.38
CA SER A 195 -9.83 -33.04 6.45
C SER A 195 -10.25 -33.75 5.15
N ASP A 196 -11.45 -34.31 5.08
CA ASP A 196 -12.05 -34.89 3.88
C ASP A 196 -12.81 -33.87 3.01
N GLY A 197 -12.85 -32.60 3.41
CA GLY A 197 -13.53 -31.51 2.71
C GLY A 197 -14.99 -31.29 3.12
N THR A 198 -15.52 -32.04 4.10
CA THR A 198 -16.92 -31.89 4.50
C THR A 198 -17.14 -30.59 5.29
N TRP A 199 -18.00 -29.72 4.76
CA TRP A 199 -18.47 -28.50 5.44
C TRP A 199 -19.54 -28.80 6.49
N THR A 200 -19.37 -28.24 7.69
CA THR A 200 -20.38 -28.21 8.75
C THR A 200 -20.57 -26.78 9.21
N VAL A 201 -21.81 -26.28 9.16
CA VAL A 201 -22.15 -24.98 9.74
C VAL A 201 -21.88 -25.00 11.25
N ASP A 202 -21.06 -24.08 11.72
CA ASP A 202 -20.68 -23.94 13.13
C ASP A 202 -20.35 -22.46 13.38
N THR A 203 -21.28 -21.74 14.01
CA THR A 203 -21.13 -20.30 14.28
C THR A 203 -20.09 -19.98 15.36
N THR A 204 -19.53 -21.00 16.02
CA THR A 204 -18.39 -20.81 16.93
C THR A 204 -17.07 -20.70 16.18
N LYS A 205 -17.03 -21.13 14.91
CA LYS A 205 -15.92 -20.97 13.99
C LYS A 205 -16.02 -19.63 13.29
N LYS A 206 -14.88 -18.95 13.20
CA LYS A 206 -14.83 -17.56 12.78
C LYS A 206 -13.78 -17.28 11.70
N GLY A 207 -12.90 -18.24 11.40
CA GLY A 207 -11.82 -18.03 10.44
C GLY A 207 -10.54 -17.48 11.04
N SER A 208 -9.55 -17.32 10.17
CA SER A 208 -8.18 -16.94 10.53
C SER A 208 -8.03 -15.57 11.19
N GLY A 209 -8.90 -14.61 10.86
CA GLY A 209 -8.82 -13.24 11.38
C GLY A 209 -9.01 -13.09 12.89
N TYR A 210 -9.45 -14.15 13.57
CA TYR A 210 -9.70 -14.17 15.01
C TYR A 210 -8.54 -14.73 15.85
N TYR A 211 -7.48 -15.20 15.19
CA TYR A 211 -6.27 -15.67 15.86
C TYR A 211 -5.26 -14.51 16.00
N PRO A 212 -4.42 -14.50 17.05
CA PRO A 212 -3.32 -13.55 17.18
C PRO A 212 -2.37 -13.56 15.98
N PRO A 213 -1.82 -12.40 15.56
CA PRO A 213 -0.91 -12.33 14.41
C PRO A 213 0.36 -13.16 14.63
N GLY A 214 0.97 -13.62 13.53
CA GLY A 214 2.27 -14.30 13.52
C GLY A 214 2.22 -15.75 13.07
N ASN A 215 3.40 -16.33 12.86
CA ASN A 215 3.56 -17.65 12.26
C ASN A 215 3.09 -18.78 13.21
N PRO A 216 2.07 -19.58 12.83
CA PRO A 216 1.52 -20.66 13.66
C PRO A 216 2.50 -21.82 13.87
N TYR A 217 3.52 -21.96 13.02
CA TYR A 217 4.58 -22.98 13.17
C TYR A 217 5.67 -22.59 14.17
N VAL A 218 5.77 -21.31 14.51
CA VAL A 218 6.63 -20.84 15.60
C VAL A 218 5.85 -20.84 16.92
N ASN A 219 4.60 -20.37 16.89
CA ASN A 219 3.70 -20.42 18.03
C ASN A 219 2.31 -20.90 17.59
N ALA A 220 1.92 -22.08 18.04
CA ALA A 220 0.65 -22.71 17.69
C ALA A 220 -0.60 -21.93 18.13
N THR A 221 -0.46 -20.91 19.00
CA THR A 221 -1.56 -20.00 19.38
C THR A 221 -1.67 -18.78 18.47
N HIS A 222 -0.75 -18.61 17.51
CA HIS A 222 -0.81 -17.57 16.49
C HIS A 222 -1.44 -18.13 15.20
N GLY A 223 -1.32 -17.41 14.09
CA GLY A 223 -1.93 -17.75 12.81
C GLY A 223 -3.00 -16.75 12.35
N GLY A 224 -3.10 -15.61 13.02
CA GLY A 224 -3.91 -14.47 12.60
C GLY A 224 -3.66 -14.14 11.15
N GLY A 225 -4.68 -14.36 10.33
CA GLY A 225 -4.67 -14.15 8.89
C GLY A 225 -3.98 -15.23 8.03
N THR A 226 -3.44 -16.31 8.62
CA THR A 226 -2.95 -17.47 7.86
C THR A 226 -4.09 -18.37 7.39
N GLY A 227 -3.84 -19.22 6.40
CA GLY A 227 -4.78 -20.25 5.99
C GLY A 227 -5.11 -20.25 4.52
N CYS A 228 -6.02 -21.13 4.15
CA CYS A 228 -6.53 -21.26 2.79
C CYS A 228 -7.69 -20.31 2.54
N HIS A 229 -7.79 -19.77 1.33
CA HIS A 229 -8.94 -18.97 0.91
C HIS A 229 -10.25 -19.77 1.03
N PHE A 230 -11.34 -19.07 1.34
CA PHE A 230 -12.66 -19.65 1.61
C PHE A 230 -13.78 -18.96 0.84
N ALA A 231 -14.54 -19.75 0.09
CA ALA A 231 -15.77 -19.32 -0.53
C ALA A 231 -16.93 -19.34 0.48
N SER A 232 -17.42 -18.16 0.83
CA SER A 232 -18.59 -17.98 1.72
C SER A 232 -19.94 -18.11 1.01
N TYR A 233 -19.98 -18.77 -0.14
CA TYR A 233 -21.17 -18.98 -0.97
C TYR A 233 -21.22 -20.44 -1.43
N SER A 234 -22.37 -20.90 -1.92
CA SER A 234 -22.54 -22.31 -2.30
C SER A 234 -21.77 -22.66 -3.60
N PRO A 235 -20.95 -23.74 -3.61
CA PRO A 235 -20.67 -24.63 -2.48
C PRO A 235 -19.70 -23.97 -1.48
N PHE A 236 -20.01 -24.06 -0.18
CA PHE A 236 -19.07 -23.60 0.86
C PHE A 236 -17.85 -24.50 0.86
N GLY A 237 -16.65 -23.93 0.83
CA GLY A 237 -15.43 -24.74 0.78
C GLY A 237 -14.15 -23.93 0.65
N ILE A 238 -13.03 -24.64 0.73
CA ILE A 238 -11.72 -24.10 0.38
C ILE A 238 -11.64 -24.03 -1.14
N ASP A 239 -11.57 -22.81 -1.64
CA ASP A 239 -11.45 -22.42 -3.04
C ASP A 239 -10.03 -21.86 -3.31
N GLN A 240 -9.06 -22.23 -2.47
CA GLN A 240 -7.66 -21.90 -2.71
C GLN A 240 -7.16 -22.60 -3.98
N THR A 241 -6.79 -21.81 -4.99
CA THR A 241 -6.15 -22.31 -6.20
C THR A 241 -4.81 -22.97 -5.87
N ASN A 242 -4.60 -24.16 -6.43
CA ASN A 242 -3.31 -24.85 -6.40
C ASN A 242 -2.81 -25.08 -7.84
N ALA A 243 -1.53 -25.36 -7.97
CA ALA A 243 -0.88 -25.67 -9.24
C ALA A 243 0.28 -26.63 -9.02
N ALA A 244 0.48 -27.54 -9.97
CA ALA A 244 1.65 -28.41 -10.01
C ALA A 244 2.70 -27.85 -10.99
N GLY A 245 3.93 -27.70 -10.52
CA GLY A 245 5.06 -27.27 -11.34
C GLY A 245 6.29 -28.16 -11.17
N LYS A 246 7.42 -27.67 -11.67
CA LYS A 246 8.70 -28.38 -11.67
C LYS A 246 9.20 -28.75 -10.26
N LEU A 247 8.86 -27.95 -9.26
CA LEU A 247 9.26 -28.13 -7.87
C LEU A 247 8.11 -28.64 -6.99
N GLY A 248 7.08 -29.23 -7.61
CA GLY A 248 5.91 -29.74 -6.91
C GLY A 248 4.75 -28.74 -6.88
N SER A 249 3.96 -28.80 -5.82
CA SER A 249 2.81 -27.90 -5.63
C SER A 249 3.27 -26.49 -5.26
N ILE A 250 2.53 -25.46 -5.70
CA ILE A 250 2.76 -24.07 -5.27
C ILE A 250 2.41 -23.82 -3.80
N LEU A 251 1.59 -24.72 -3.22
CA LEU A 251 1.25 -24.77 -1.79
C LEU A 251 2.07 -25.86 -1.09
N LYS A 252 2.53 -25.57 0.12
CA LYS A 252 3.35 -26.50 0.90
C LYS A 252 2.52 -27.49 1.73
N ASP A 253 1.43 -27.00 2.31
CA ASP A 253 0.72 -27.72 3.37
C ASP A 253 -0.76 -27.31 3.48
N LYS A 254 -1.47 -27.93 4.44
CA LYS A 254 -2.90 -27.69 4.69
C LYS A 254 -3.23 -26.29 5.20
N SER A 255 -2.24 -25.51 5.63
CA SER A 255 -2.45 -24.09 5.97
C SER A 255 -2.32 -23.17 4.75
N CYS A 256 -2.10 -23.72 3.56
CA CYS A 256 -1.87 -22.97 2.33
C CYS A 256 -0.67 -22.00 2.43
N GLN A 257 0.39 -22.43 3.13
CA GLN A 257 1.68 -21.78 3.07
C GLN A 257 2.27 -21.92 1.66
N CYS A 258 2.97 -20.91 1.16
CA CYS A 258 3.71 -21.03 -0.10
C CYS A 258 4.78 -22.12 -0.01
N ASN A 259 4.99 -22.86 -1.10
CA ASN A 259 6.05 -23.85 -1.17
C ASN A 259 7.43 -23.19 -1.28
N TYR A 260 8.23 -23.30 -0.22
CA TYR A 260 9.58 -22.74 -0.12
C TYR A 260 10.62 -23.45 -0.99
N ASP A 261 10.29 -24.58 -1.63
CA ASP A 261 11.16 -25.13 -2.68
C ASP A 261 11.37 -24.11 -3.83
N TYR A 262 10.44 -23.16 -3.99
CA TYR A 262 10.51 -22.06 -4.94
C TYR A 262 11.28 -20.82 -4.43
N SER A 263 11.75 -20.77 -3.17
CA SER A 263 12.28 -19.53 -2.59
C SER A 263 13.59 -19.03 -3.22
N ASN A 264 14.31 -19.90 -3.95
CA ASN A 264 15.48 -19.51 -4.73
C ASN A 264 15.11 -18.77 -6.03
N ASP A 265 13.88 -18.98 -6.54
CA ASP A 265 13.38 -18.38 -7.76
C ASP A 265 11.85 -18.40 -7.79
N TRP A 266 11.24 -17.34 -7.25
CA TRP A 266 9.79 -17.19 -7.21
C TRP A 266 9.17 -17.03 -8.61
N ASP A 267 9.94 -16.81 -9.68
CA ASP A 267 9.42 -16.84 -11.04
C ASP A 267 8.96 -18.24 -11.46
N LEU A 268 9.62 -19.29 -10.95
CA LEU A 268 9.20 -20.67 -11.15
C LEU A 268 7.85 -20.95 -10.49
N TRP A 269 7.51 -20.24 -9.41
CA TRP A 269 6.20 -20.33 -8.76
C TRP A 269 5.12 -19.77 -9.68
N VAL A 270 5.35 -18.58 -10.26
CA VAL A 270 4.42 -17.96 -11.22
C VAL A 270 4.28 -18.83 -12.48
N THR A 271 5.40 -19.41 -12.96
CA THR A 271 5.38 -20.38 -14.07
C THR A 271 4.50 -21.59 -13.75
N ALA A 272 4.65 -22.15 -12.54
CA ALA A 272 3.86 -23.29 -12.09
C ALA A 272 2.37 -22.94 -12.03
N TRP A 273 2.02 -21.76 -11.50
CA TRP A 273 0.64 -21.27 -11.49
C TRP A 273 0.07 -21.15 -12.91
N ILE A 274 0.71 -20.41 -13.80
CA ILE A 274 0.20 -20.17 -15.17
C ILE A 274 0.03 -21.50 -15.95
N SER A 275 0.98 -22.42 -15.81
CA SER A 275 1.00 -23.66 -16.60
C SER A 275 0.24 -24.84 -15.99
N GLY A 276 -0.01 -24.81 -14.69
CA GLY A 276 -0.45 -25.96 -13.93
C GLY A 276 -1.58 -25.69 -12.94
N ALA A 277 -2.20 -24.51 -12.96
CA ALA A 277 -3.35 -24.20 -12.11
C ALA A 277 -4.46 -25.23 -12.29
N THR A 278 -4.96 -25.73 -11.17
CA THR A 278 -6.10 -26.64 -11.10
C THR A 278 -7.12 -26.07 -10.14
N ALA A 279 -8.36 -25.95 -10.63
CA ALA A 279 -9.49 -25.59 -9.80
C ALA A 279 -9.74 -26.64 -8.70
N PRO A 280 -10.02 -26.22 -7.46
CA PRO A 280 -10.52 -27.10 -6.41
C PRO A 280 -11.87 -27.74 -6.80
N THR A 281 -12.18 -28.91 -6.24
CA THR A 281 -13.46 -29.58 -6.48
C THR A 281 -14.64 -28.71 -6.01
N GLY A 282 -15.64 -28.54 -6.88
CA GLY A 282 -16.79 -27.64 -6.63
C GLY A 282 -16.55 -26.19 -7.06
N PHE A 283 -15.32 -25.85 -7.45
CA PHE A 283 -14.91 -24.53 -7.92
C PHE A 283 -14.32 -24.60 -9.33
N GLU A 284 -14.79 -25.51 -10.18
CA GLU A 284 -14.24 -25.76 -11.52
C GLU A 284 -14.27 -24.54 -12.45
N TRP A 285 -15.05 -23.52 -12.11
CA TRP A 285 -15.05 -22.21 -12.78
C TRP A 285 -13.70 -21.48 -12.62
N GLU A 286 -12.91 -21.82 -11.60
CA GLU A 286 -11.50 -21.42 -11.42
C GLU A 286 -10.52 -22.20 -12.32
N GLY A 287 -10.98 -22.80 -13.42
CA GLY A 287 -10.12 -23.45 -14.39
C GLY A 287 -9.23 -22.45 -15.14
N TRP A 288 -8.55 -21.55 -14.43
CA TRP A 288 -7.75 -20.45 -14.92
C TRP A 288 -6.91 -20.91 -16.09
N PHE A 289 -6.74 -20.01 -17.07
CA PHE A 289 -5.95 -20.25 -18.27
C PHE A 289 -6.53 -21.28 -19.25
N THR A 290 -7.62 -21.99 -18.93
CA THR A 290 -8.39 -22.74 -19.96
C THR A 290 -8.94 -21.81 -21.06
N GLY A 291 -9.28 -20.57 -20.68
CA GLY A 291 -9.63 -19.46 -21.58
C GLY A 291 -8.46 -18.56 -21.99
N GLY A 292 -7.21 -18.95 -21.69
CA GLY A 292 -5.99 -18.21 -22.02
C GLY A 292 -5.39 -17.47 -20.82
N LYS A 293 -6.12 -16.51 -20.23
CA LYS A 293 -5.64 -15.69 -19.11
C LYS A 293 -6.68 -15.61 -17.98
N ALA A 294 -6.23 -15.35 -16.76
CA ALA A 294 -7.05 -15.25 -15.55
C ALA A 294 -7.49 -13.79 -15.28
N PRO A 295 -8.60 -13.56 -14.56
CA PRO A 295 -8.97 -12.22 -14.10
C PRO A 295 -8.04 -11.76 -12.96
N SER A 296 -7.99 -10.45 -12.66
CA SER A 296 -7.07 -9.95 -11.62
C SER A 296 -7.36 -10.55 -10.24
N PHE A 297 -8.62 -10.75 -9.87
CA PHE A 297 -8.99 -11.36 -8.60
C PHE A 297 -8.54 -12.82 -8.43
N ALA A 298 -8.06 -13.49 -9.50
CA ALA A 298 -7.47 -14.82 -9.36
C ALA A 298 -6.20 -14.80 -8.50
N VAL A 299 -5.52 -13.65 -8.36
CA VAL A 299 -4.39 -13.52 -7.43
C VAL A 299 -4.81 -13.72 -5.98
N ASP A 300 -6.04 -13.33 -5.60
CA ASP A 300 -6.56 -13.48 -4.24
C ASP A 300 -6.72 -14.98 -3.87
N LEU A 301 -7.21 -15.78 -4.83
CA LEU A 301 -7.47 -17.22 -4.65
C LEU A 301 -6.19 -18.06 -4.75
N VAL A 302 -5.17 -17.61 -5.49
CA VAL A 302 -3.87 -18.29 -5.54
C VAL A 302 -2.91 -17.82 -4.44
N ALA A 303 -3.19 -16.67 -3.80
CA ALA A 303 -2.34 -16.10 -2.75
C ALA A 303 -2.15 -17.11 -1.61
N CYS A 304 -0.90 -17.47 -1.37
CA CYS A 304 -0.44 -18.30 -0.26
C CYS A 304 0.35 -17.42 0.72
N TRP A 305 0.39 -17.83 1.99
CA TRP A 305 1.11 -17.04 2.98
C TRP A 305 2.58 -17.43 3.07
N MET A 306 3.39 -16.46 3.44
CA MET A 306 4.84 -16.53 3.60
C MET A 306 5.19 -16.06 5.00
N ASN A 307 6.32 -16.52 5.54
CA ASN A 307 6.78 -16.16 6.87
C ASN A 307 7.90 -15.09 6.89
N ASN A 308 8.39 -14.68 5.72
CA ASN A 308 9.50 -13.74 5.57
C ASN A 308 9.14 -12.64 4.55
N PRO A 309 9.37 -11.35 4.88
CA PRO A 309 9.08 -10.23 3.97
C PRO A 309 9.89 -10.28 2.67
N ARG A 310 11.12 -10.80 2.69
CA ARG A 310 11.97 -10.94 1.50
C ARG A 310 11.32 -11.82 0.44
N ASP A 311 10.74 -12.94 0.87
CA ASP A 311 10.03 -13.85 -0.04
C ASP A 311 8.74 -13.22 -0.57
N MET A 312 8.00 -12.51 0.30
CA MET A 312 6.82 -11.75 -0.11
C MET A 312 7.15 -10.74 -1.21
N ILE A 313 8.19 -9.92 -1.01
CA ILE A 313 8.62 -8.92 -2.00
C ILE A 313 9.02 -9.59 -3.32
N GLN A 314 9.79 -10.68 -3.27
CA GLN A 314 10.23 -11.38 -4.46
C GLN A 314 9.05 -12.00 -5.23
N LEU A 315 8.12 -12.67 -4.55
CA LEU A 315 6.95 -13.26 -5.18
C LEU A 315 6.01 -12.16 -5.74
N GLN A 316 5.78 -11.08 -5.00
CA GLN A 316 4.99 -9.94 -5.44
C GLN A 316 5.55 -9.32 -6.73
N ASN A 317 6.87 -9.14 -6.77
CA ASN A 317 7.55 -8.65 -7.97
C ASN A 317 7.44 -9.63 -9.14
N ALA A 318 7.62 -10.94 -8.90
CA ALA A 318 7.48 -11.96 -9.94
C ALA A 318 6.06 -11.97 -10.55
N ILE A 319 5.02 -11.87 -9.71
CA ILE A 319 3.63 -11.80 -10.18
C ILE A 319 3.42 -10.55 -11.04
N HIS A 320 3.94 -9.39 -10.62
CA HIS A 320 3.79 -8.13 -11.36
C HIS A 320 4.54 -8.13 -12.68
N PHE A 321 5.81 -8.56 -12.73
CA PHE A 321 6.57 -8.57 -13.97
C PHE A 321 5.99 -9.54 -15.01
N ARG A 322 5.20 -10.52 -14.57
CA ARG A 322 4.48 -11.47 -15.44
C ARG A 322 3.00 -11.16 -15.61
N ARG A 323 2.55 -9.96 -15.22
CA ARG A 323 1.15 -9.53 -15.32
C ARG A 323 0.54 -9.72 -16.72
N PHE A 324 1.32 -9.48 -17.78
CA PHE A 324 0.84 -9.68 -19.16
C PHE A 324 0.68 -11.15 -19.54
N GLU A 325 1.32 -12.08 -18.85
CA GLU A 325 1.20 -13.51 -19.15
C GLU A 325 -0.05 -14.08 -18.51
N TRP A 326 -0.35 -13.69 -17.27
CA TRP A 326 -1.43 -14.30 -16.52
C TRP A 326 -2.75 -13.50 -16.57
N SER A 327 -2.75 -12.18 -16.68
CA SER A 327 -3.99 -11.40 -16.55
C SER A 327 -4.70 -11.12 -17.88
N ASN A 328 -6.02 -11.30 -17.90
CA ASN A 328 -6.89 -10.94 -19.01
C ASN A 328 -7.22 -9.45 -19.09
N GLN A 329 -6.86 -8.66 -18.07
CA GLN A 329 -7.07 -7.21 -18.01
C GLN A 329 -8.53 -6.75 -18.19
N LEU A 330 -9.51 -7.62 -17.89
CA LEU A 330 -10.93 -7.28 -17.99
C LEU A 330 -11.50 -6.69 -16.71
N ILE A 331 -10.90 -7.05 -15.56
CA ILE A 331 -11.35 -6.61 -14.25
C ILE A 331 -10.16 -6.31 -13.33
N PRO A 332 -9.95 -5.03 -12.95
CA PRO A 332 -10.46 -3.86 -13.66
C PRO A 332 -9.96 -3.86 -15.11
N GLN A 333 -10.75 -3.28 -16.01
CA GLN A 333 -10.40 -3.11 -17.40
C GLN A 333 -9.14 -2.24 -17.49
N SER A 334 -8.08 -2.81 -18.03
CA SER A 334 -6.75 -2.20 -18.02
C SER A 334 -5.99 -2.45 -19.32
N VAL A 335 -4.89 -1.72 -19.50
CA VAL A 335 -3.97 -1.89 -20.65
C VAL A 335 -2.55 -2.16 -20.14
N TRP A 336 -2.17 -1.51 -19.02
CA TRP A 336 -0.84 -1.58 -18.42
C TRP A 336 0.27 -1.27 -19.44
N ASP A 337 0.12 -0.21 -20.23
CA ASP A 337 1.18 0.23 -21.13
C ASP A 337 2.39 0.68 -20.29
N PRO A 338 3.57 0.05 -20.45
CA PRO A 338 4.76 0.39 -19.67
C PRO A 338 5.33 1.78 -19.98
N SER A 339 4.80 2.45 -21.01
CA SER A 339 5.09 3.85 -21.33
C SER A 339 4.04 4.84 -20.82
N ASP A 340 2.97 4.37 -20.15
CA ASP A 340 1.93 5.17 -19.54
C ASP A 340 1.73 4.74 -18.07
N ALA A 341 2.38 5.47 -17.16
CA ALA A 341 2.31 5.22 -15.72
C ALA A 341 0.86 5.15 -15.20
N ALA A 342 -0.03 6.01 -15.72
CA ALA A 342 -1.42 6.06 -15.30
C ALA A 342 -2.18 4.78 -15.71
N SER A 343 -1.77 4.11 -16.79
CA SER A 343 -2.42 2.88 -17.24
C SER A 343 -2.12 1.67 -16.34
N GLU A 344 -0.97 1.67 -15.64
CA GLU A 344 -0.55 0.60 -14.72
C GLU A 344 -1.20 0.69 -13.34
N ARG A 345 -1.71 1.86 -12.93
CA ARG A 345 -2.30 2.06 -11.59
C ARG A 345 -3.43 1.09 -11.27
N LEU A 346 -4.12 0.57 -12.29
CA LEU A 346 -5.24 -0.36 -12.15
C LEU A 346 -4.82 -1.77 -11.72
N TYR A 347 -3.51 -2.02 -11.62
CA TYR A 347 -2.98 -3.28 -11.10
C TYR A 347 -3.29 -3.44 -9.60
N TRP A 348 -3.86 -4.59 -9.23
CA TRP A 348 -4.13 -4.97 -7.83
C TRP A 348 -2.84 -5.43 -7.17
N GLY A 349 -1.98 -4.46 -6.86
CA GLY A 349 -0.58 -4.71 -6.56
C GLY A 349 -0.19 -4.57 -5.10
N TRP A 350 -1.11 -4.31 -4.16
CA TRP A 350 -0.74 -4.24 -2.75
C TRP A 350 -0.49 -5.63 -2.18
N ASN A 351 0.50 -5.74 -1.29
CA ASN A 351 0.65 -6.93 -0.44
C ASN A 351 -0.30 -6.84 0.74
N GLU A 352 -0.53 -7.97 1.40
CA GLU A 352 -1.38 -8.02 2.59
C GLU A 352 -0.62 -8.66 3.76
N VAL A 353 -0.55 -7.94 4.87
CA VAL A 353 0.13 -8.36 6.10
C VAL A 353 -0.88 -8.26 7.24
N PRO A 354 -1.41 -9.40 7.75
CA PRO A 354 -2.28 -9.39 8.90
C PRO A 354 -1.49 -8.99 10.16
N VAL A 355 -1.87 -7.86 10.74
CA VAL A 355 -1.23 -7.27 11.93
C VAL A 355 -2.20 -7.15 13.09
N SER A 356 -1.70 -7.01 14.32
CA SER A 356 -2.55 -6.83 15.51
C SER A 356 -3.52 -5.67 15.33
N ARG A 357 -4.82 -5.95 15.44
CA ARG A 357 -5.86 -4.92 15.40
C ARG A 357 -5.66 -3.89 16.51
N VAL A 358 -5.39 -4.37 17.73
CA VAL A 358 -5.28 -3.52 18.91
C VAL A 358 -4.14 -2.52 18.72
N LEU A 359 -2.98 -2.98 18.25
CA LEU A 359 -1.83 -2.10 18.03
C LEU A 359 -2.07 -1.16 16.84
N MET A 360 -2.63 -1.66 15.72
CA MET A 360 -2.84 -0.85 14.52
C MET A 360 -3.93 0.23 14.71
N ASN A 361 -4.96 -0.05 15.52
CA ASN A 361 -6.02 0.92 15.81
C ASN A 361 -5.69 1.86 16.98
N ASP A 362 -4.57 1.66 17.69
CA ASP A 362 -4.12 2.58 18.73
C ASP A 362 -3.41 3.77 18.10
N PRO A 363 -3.97 4.99 18.19
CA PRO A 363 -3.36 6.15 17.56
C PRO A 363 -1.96 6.49 18.08
N SER A 364 -1.62 6.08 19.30
CA SER A 364 -0.29 6.31 19.88
C SER A 364 0.83 5.60 19.11
N ASN A 365 0.49 4.59 18.31
CA ASN A 365 1.41 3.88 17.42
C ASN A 365 1.55 4.52 16.03
N TRP A 366 0.79 5.58 15.72
CA TRP A 366 0.80 6.19 14.39
C TRP A 366 1.89 7.27 14.30
N ASP A 367 2.69 7.23 13.24
CA ASP A 367 3.68 8.28 12.98
C ASP A 367 3.06 9.45 12.21
N ALA A 368 2.19 9.14 11.24
CA ALA A 368 1.47 10.11 10.43
C ALA A 368 0.16 9.56 9.88
N VAL A 369 -0.77 10.45 9.53
CA VAL A 369 -1.83 10.17 8.55
C VAL A 369 -1.22 10.30 7.15
N ILE A 370 -1.64 9.45 6.21
CA ILE A 370 -1.12 9.45 4.83
C ILE A 370 -2.23 9.80 3.86
N ILE A 371 -1.90 10.68 2.90
CA ILE A 371 -2.63 10.85 1.65
C ILE A 371 -1.82 10.14 0.56
N LYS A 372 -2.26 8.95 0.14
CA LYS A 372 -1.63 8.23 -0.96
C LYS A 372 -2.22 8.73 -2.28
N LEU A 373 -1.39 9.19 -3.20
CA LEU A 373 -1.85 9.62 -4.52
C LEU A 373 -1.97 8.43 -5.48
N PRO A 374 -2.92 8.45 -6.44
CA PRO A 374 -2.93 7.50 -7.54
C PRO A 374 -1.57 7.46 -8.25
N ALA A 375 -1.07 6.27 -8.56
CA ALA A 375 0.22 6.08 -9.20
C ALA A 375 0.23 6.72 -10.62
N GLY A 376 1.14 7.66 -10.89
CA GLY A 376 1.21 8.39 -12.16
C GLY A 376 0.04 9.36 -12.36
N VAL A 377 -0.38 10.10 -11.33
CA VAL A 377 -1.51 11.06 -11.42
C VAL A 377 -1.18 12.29 -12.24
N CYS A 378 0.08 12.72 -12.28
CA CYS A 378 0.45 13.95 -12.98
C CYS A 378 0.70 13.81 -14.48
N SER A 379 1.16 12.66 -14.96
CA SER A 379 1.28 12.46 -16.41
C SER A 379 1.38 10.99 -16.79
N GLN A 380 1.32 10.79 -18.11
CA GLN A 380 1.70 9.55 -18.77
C GLN A 380 3.23 9.37 -18.79
N ASP A 381 4.02 10.40 -18.48
CA ASP A 381 5.49 10.38 -18.54
C ASP A 381 6.08 9.94 -17.19
N VAL A 382 6.98 8.95 -17.24
CA VAL A 382 7.67 8.35 -16.08
C VAL A 382 8.52 9.33 -15.25
N SER A 383 8.75 10.55 -15.74
CA SER A 383 9.67 11.51 -15.12
C SER A 383 9.02 12.56 -14.23
N GLN A 384 7.68 12.65 -14.19
CA GLN A 384 7.00 13.69 -13.41
C GLN A 384 6.56 13.19 -12.04
N SER A 385 7.00 13.88 -10.98
CA SER A 385 6.56 13.61 -9.62
C SER A 385 5.08 13.94 -9.41
N ASP A 386 4.37 13.02 -8.77
CA ASP A 386 2.97 13.18 -8.44
C ASP A 386 2.72 14.24 -7.36
N VAL A 387 1.69 15.07 -7.55
CA VAL A 387 1.24 16.08 -6.58
C VAL A 387 -0.29 16.10 -6.49
N ILE A 388 -0.82 16.52 -5.34
CA ILE A 388 -2.28 16.58 -5.09
C ILE A 388 -3.00 17.40 -6.19
N GLY A 389 -2.36 18.46 -6.69
CA GLY A 389 -2.92 19.32 -7.73
C GLY A 389 -3.20 18.63 -9.08
N CYS A 390 -2.64 17.45 -9.32
CA CYS A 390 -2.91 16.67 -10.54
C CYS A 390 -4.19 15.85 -10.46
N LEU A 391 -4.78 15.68 -9.27
CA LEU A 391 -6.11 15.09 -9.13
C LEU A 391 -7.13 15.96 -9.89
N THR A 392 -8.07 15.31 -10.58
CA THR A 392 -9.19 16.02 -11.21
C THR A 392 -10.00 16.79 -10.16
N PRO A 393 -10.72 17.87 -10.53
CA PRO A 393 -11.52 18.63 -9.56
C PRO A 393 -12.49 17.77 -8.74
N GLY A 394 -13.13 16.78 -9.38
CA GLY A 394 -13.98 15.81 -8.70
C GLY A 394 -13.22 14.92 -7.72
N SER A 395 -12.03 14.46 -8.08
CA SER A 395 -11.18 13.63 -7.20
C SER A 395 -10.62 14.42 -6.02
N GLN A 396 -10.35 15.72 -6.17
CA GLN A 396 -9.98 16.59 -5.04
C GLN A 396 -11.14 16.80 -4.06
N LEU A 397 -12.39 16.86 -4.55
CA LEU A 397 -13.57 16.91 -3.68
C LEU A 397 -13.78 15.57 -2.94
N VAL A 398 -13.48 14.44 -3.58
CA VAL A 398 -13.46 13.12 -2.93
C VAL A 398 -12.41 13.08 -1.82
N LEU A 399 -11.19 13.55 -2.07
CA LEU A 399 -10.16 13.68 -1.03
C LEU A 399 -10.64 14.57 0.15
N GLU A 400 -11.30 15.69 -0.14
CA GLU A 400 -11.86 16.55 0.91
C GLU A 400 -12.95 15.85 1.74
N ARG A 401 -13.83 15.04 1.10
CA ARG A 401 -14.82 14.19 1.80
C ARG A 401 -14.12 13.17 2.70
N ASP A 402 -13.09 12.51 2.20
CA ASP A 402 -12.42 11.43 2.93
C ASP A 402 -11.61 12.00 4.11
N LEU A 403 -10.99 13.18 3.95
CA LEU A 403 -10.45 13.96 5.06
C LEU A 403 -11.51 14.31 6.10
N ALA A 404 -12.69 14.79 5.67
CA ALA A 404 -13.78 15.10 6.58
C ALA A 404 -14.28 13.87 7.35
N THR A 405 -14.29 12.71 6.71
CA THR A 405 -14.65 11.43 7.35
C THR A 405 -13.60 11.02 8.37
N THR A 406 -12.32 11.12 8.02
CA THR A 406 -11.20 10.82 8.92
C THR A 406 -11.21 11.73 10.15
N VAL A 407 -11.55 13.02 9.98
CA VAL A 407 -11.71 13.97 11.09
C VAL A 407 -12.92 13.63 11.95
N SER A 408 -14.07 13.30 11.36
CA SER A 408 -15.29 13.00 12.12
C SER A 408 -15.20 11.70 12.91
N GLN A 409 -14.39 10.75 12.45
CA GLN A 409 -14.06 9.52 13.17
C GLN A 409 -13.02 9.72 14.28
N GLY A 410 -12.46 10.93 14.41
CA GLY A 410 -11.43 11.25 15.40
C GLY A 410 -10.05 10.66 15.06
N MET A 411 -9.84 10.19 13.83
CA MET A 411 -8.55 9.63 13.38
C MET A 411 -7.56 10.74 12.96
N LEU A 412 -8.06 11.93 12.65
CA LEU A 412 -7.26 13.11 12.32
C LEU A 412 -7.81 14.30 13.12
N ILE A 413 -6.94 15.02 13.83
CA ILE A 413 -7.32 16.24 14.56
C ILE A 413 -6.64 17.42 13.88
N PRO A 414 -7.33 18.24 13.07
CA PRO A 414 -6.69 19.33 12.33
C PRO A 414 -6.06 20.40 13.21
N GLY A 415 -5.00 21.02 12.68
CA GLY A 415 -4.37 22.22 13.22
C GLY A 415 -3.00 21.99 13.84
N ARG A 416 -2.20 23.05 13.88
CA ARG A 416 -0.81 23.01 14.36
C ARG A 416 -0.67 22.51 15.80
N ALA A 417 -1.61 22.86 16.68
CA ALA A 417 -1.58 22.47 18.09
C ALA A 417 -1.69 20.95 18.32
N ALA A 418 -2.20 20.20 17.35
CA ALA A 418 -2.36 18.75 17.40
C ALA A 418 -1.19 17.98 16.74
N LEU A 419 -0.11 18.67 16.32
CA LEU A 419 1.05 18.02 15.66
C LEU A 419 1.68 16.93 16.53
N ALA A 420 1.79 17.18 17.84
CA ALA A 420 2.42 16.29 18.81
C ALA A 420 1.44 15.33 19.50
N THR A 421 0.14 15.38 19.19
CA THR A 421 -0.86 14.48 19.76
C THR A 421 -1.07 13.27 18.86
N ARG A 422 -1.61 12.19 19.43
CA ARG A 422 -1.93 10.96 18.73
C ARG A 422 -3.32 10.48 19.19
N PRO A 423 -4.36 10.54 18.34
CA PRO A 423 -4.34 11.01 16.95
C PRO A 423 -3.97 12.51 16.89
N GLY A 424 -3.36 12.92 15.78
CA GLY A 424 -2.81 14.27 15.61
C GLY A 424 -3.18 14.86 14.25
N SER A 425 -2.53 15.97 13.90
CA SER A 425 -2.70 16.63 12.60
C SER A 425 -1.64 16.25 11.56
N TYR A 426 -0.58 15.53 11.98
CA TYR A 426 0.57 15.26 11.13
C TYR A 426 0.17 14.39 9.95
N THR A 427 0.31 14.92 8.74
CA THR A 427 -0.12 14.26 7.51
C THR A 427 0.98 14.37 6.47
N VAL A 428 1.26 13.28 5.76
CA VAL A 428 2.23 13.24 4.66
C VAL A 428 1.56 12.78 3.38
N VAL A 429 2.13 13.12 2.23
CA VAL A 429 1.73 12.60 0.93
C VAL A 429 2.65 11.43 0.57
N MET A 430 2.07 10.32 0.10
CA MET A 430 2.84 9.24 -0.51
C MET A 430 2.60 9.24 -2.03
N THR A 431 3.69 9.26 -2.79
CA THR A 431 3.70 9.12 -4.25
C THR A 431 4.25 7.75 -4.66
N GLU A 432 3.92 7.32 -5.86
CA GLU A 432 4.49 6.14 -6.49
C GLU A 432 4.99 6.53 -7.88
N ASP A 433 6.29 6.42 -8.11
CA ASP A 433 6.94 6.85 -9.35
C ASP A 433 7.40 5.63 -10.16
N MET A 434 7.01 5.58 -11.44
CA MET A 434 7.41 4.53 -12.37
C MET A 434 8.83 4.77 -12.90
N HIS A 435 9.59 3.70 -13.10
CA HIS A 435 10.91 3.72 -13.74
C HIS A 435 10.84 3.08 -15.13
N ASP A 436 11.89 3.28 -15.93
CA ASP A 436 11.99 2.79 -17.32
C ASP A 436 11.82 1.27 -17.47
N ASP A 437 12.04 0.49 -16.42
CA ASP A 437 11.88 -0.97 -16.38
C ASP A 437 10.48 -1.41 -15.90
N SER A 438 9.50 -0.48 -15.89
CA SER A 438 8.15 -0.67 -15.33
C SER A 438 8.14 -1.08 -13.86
N SER A 439 9.24 -0.80 -13.16
CA SER A 439 9.32 -0.95 -11.73
C SER A 439 8.91 0.35 -11.04
N TRP A 440 8.36 0.23 -9.84
CA TRP A 440 7.84 1.36 -9.09
C TRP A 440 8.67 1.63 -7.83
N SER A 441 8.79 2.91 -7.47
CA SER A 441 9.31 3.36 -6.18
C SER A 441 8.30 4.25 -5.48
N ARG A 442 8.46 4.43 -4.17
CA ARG A 442 7.65 5.31 -3.35
C ARG A 442 8.50 6.37 -2.69
N ALA A 443 7.87 7.50 -2.43
CA ALA A 443 8.39 8.56 -1.60
C ALA A 443 7.29 9.15 -0.73
N PHE A 444 7.69 9.62 0.45
CA PHE A 444 6.88 10.43 1.34
C PHE A 444 7.36 11.88 1.27
N SER A 445 6.43 12.81 1.16
CA SER A 445 6.75 14.24 1.09
C SER A 445 5.68 15.07 1.76
N CYS A 446 6.00 16.34 2.01
CA CYS A 446 4.99 17.33 2.36
C CYS A 446 4.35 17.89 1.09
N ALA A 447 3.16 18.45 1.22
CA ALA A 447 2.54 19.23 0.15
C ALA A 447 1.96 20.53 0.69
N ILE A 448 1.80 21.50 -0.21
CA ILE A 448 1.03 22.72 0.03
C ILE A 448 -0.22 22.59 -0.83
N TRP A 449 -1.38 22.53 -0.20
CA TRP A 449 -2.65 22.32 -0.89
C TRP A 449 -3.80 22.95 -0.11
N VAL A 450 -4.79 23.49 -0.83
CA VAL A 450 -6.04 23.98 -0.25
C VAL A 450 -7.17 23.21 -0.91
N SER A 451 -8.07 22.67 -0.08
CA SER A 451 -9.18 21.87 -0.58
C SER A 451 -10.15 22.71 -1.42
N PRO A 452 -10.87 22.11 -2.39
CA PRO A 452 -11.70 22.89 -3.32
C PRO A 452 -12.75 23.78 -2.64
N THR A 453 -13.33 23.35 -1.51
CA THR A 453 -14.29 24.17 -0.75
C THR A 453 -13.65 25.01 0.35
N GLN A 454 -12.31 25.03 0.43
CA GLN A 454 -11.52 25.68 1.48
C GLN A 454 -11.85 25.16 2.89
N LYS A 455 -12.28 23.91 3.00
CA LYS A 455 -12.55 23.25 4.28
C LYS A 455 -11.27 22.83 4.98
N PHE A 456 -10.28 22.42 4.21
CA PHE A 456 -8.97 21.97 4.71
C PHE A 456 -7.84 22.61 3.92
N GLU A 457 -6.69 22.73 4.56
CA GLU A 457 -5.42 23.01 3.89
C GLU A 457 -4.33 22.08 4.43
N MET A 458 -3.37 21.74 3.60
CA MET A 458 -2.13 21.08 3.99
C MET A 458 -1.04 22.15 4.11
N VAL A 459 -0.49 22.27 5.31
CA VAL A 459 0.51 23.28 5.67
C VAL A 459 1.86 22.59 5.78
N TYR A 460 2.88 23.20 5.17
CA TYR A 460 4.28 22.81 5.31
C TYR A 460 5.05 23.89 6.07
N GLU A 461 5.82 23.47 7.06
CA GLU A 461 6.76 24.29 7.80
C GLU A 461 8.17 23.71 7.62
N ALA A 462 9.04 24.46 6.96
CA ALA A 462 10.39 24.01 6.65
C ALA A 462 11.25 23.84 7.91
N ILE A 463 12.15 22.87 7.86
CA ILE A 463 13.23 22.71 8.84
C ILE A 463 14.04 24.03 8.88
N SER A 464 14.26 24.56 10.07
CA SER A 464 14.98 25.80 10.32
C SER A 464 15.86 25.71 11.56
N LEU A 465 16.63 26.76 11.84
CA LEU A 465 17.42 26.84 13.08
C LEU A 465 16.56 26.88 14.35
N LEU A 466 15.28 27.26 14.24
CA LEU A 466 14.35 27.33 15.37
C LEU A 466 13.46 26.09 15.49
N ASP A 467 13.28 25.36 14.38
CA ASP A 467 12.52 24.12 14.32
C ASP A 467 13.31 23.11 13.49
N THR A 468 14.04 22.24 14.18
CA THR A 468 14.88 21.23 13.54
C THR A 468 14.10 20.05 12.96
N TYR A 469 12.78 20.00 13.16
CA TYR A 469 11.93 18.89 12.73
C TYR A 469 11.12 19.26 11.49
N GLY A 470 10.71 20.52 11.38
CA GLY A 470 9.70 20.96 10.41
C GLY A 470 8.35 20.29 10.69
N ALA A 471 7.33 20.63 9.90
CA ALA A 471 6.01 20.04 10.07
C ALA A 471 5.25 19.91 8.74
N CYS A 472 4.41 18.89 8.67
CA CYS A 472 3.39 18.76 7.63
C CYS A 472 2.07 18.33 8.24
N TYR A 473 1.03 19.11 8.06
CA TYR A 473 -0.24 18.85 8.74
C TYR A 473 -1.46 19.38 8.00
N ILE A 474 -2.59 18.74 8.28
CA ILE A 474 -3.90 19.26 7.89
C ILE A 474 -4.36 20.32 8.90
N SER A 475 -4.80 21.47 8.39
CA SER A 475 -5.39 22.57 9.14
C SER A 475 -6.77 22.91 8.57
N VAL A 476 -7.53 23.70 9.33
CA VAL A 476 -8.72 24.40 8.81
C VAL A 476 -8.27 25.81 8.45
N PRO A 477 -8.49 26.28 7.21
CA PRO A 477 -8.09 27.62 6.80
C PRO A 477 -8.63 28.68 7.75
N ALA A 478 -7.80 29.67 8.09
CA ALA A 478 -8.26 30.80 8.88
C ALA A 478 -9.43 31.48 8.14
N VAL A 479 -10.62 31.45 8.74
CA VAL A 479 -11.78 32.19 8.22
C VAL A 479 -11.38 33.66 8.25
N THR A 480 -11.00 34.18 7.10
CA THR A 480 -10.79 35.61 6.94
C THR A 480 -12.18 36.21 6.95
N ILE A 481 -12.62 36.71 8.11
CA ILE A 481 -13.84 37.52 8.20
C ILE A 481 -13.52 38.81 7.45
N VAL A 482 -13.94 38.87 6.18
CA VAL A 482 -13.80 40.06 5.32
C VAL A 482 -14.86 41.10 5.70
#